data_AF-A0A2P6W1F6-F1
#
_entry.id   AF-A0A2P6W1F6-F1
#
_cell.length_a   1.000
_cell.length_b   1.000
_cell.length_c   1.000
_cell.angle_alpha   90.00
_cell.angle_beta   90.00
_cell.angle_gamma   90.00
#
_symmetry.space_group_name_H-M   'P 1'
#
loop_
_entity.id
_entity.type
_entity.pdbx_description
1 polymer ?
#
loop_
_entity_poly.entity_id
_entity_poly.type
_entity_poly.pdbx_seq_one_letter_code
_entity_poly.pdbx_strand_id
1 'polypeptide(L)'
;MPEEHRCGECGKNFGSEDILEKHEEIEHDTYAKEKRNKNINDLKPDREQVIGAFLGFLLAAFFISGVNYVQSAEFDVGDTVPNIGENLGSYYDDITEPTVQITVVTCDNCSYSRFREETNSIMKADYREVDYRSEKGQKLVERYKLNHIPGFIFDSEVERAENFTEIESILVEFEDAYIIPDKGIEAAQRMSDGKELE
;
A
#
# COMPACT_ATOMS: atom_id res chain seq x y z
N MET A 1 -7.84 45.21 -0.52
CA MET A 1 -8.33 44.53 0.69
C MET A 1 -7.90 43.08 0.53
N PRO A 2 -7.13 42.50 1.47
CA PRO A 2 -6.78 41.09 1.39
C PRO A 2 -8.06 40.25 1.47
N GLU A 3 -8.15 39.21 0.65
CA GLU A 3 -9.25 38.24 0.73
C GLU A 3 -9.09 37.44 2.03
N GLU A 4 -10.16 37.33 2.80
CA GLU A 4 -10.17 36.52 4.02
C GLU A 4 -10.53 35.07 3.66
N HIS A 5 -9.69 34.12 4.04
CA HIS A 5 -9.93 32.69 3.81
C HIS A 5 -10.60 32.08 5.03
N ARG A 6 -11.81 31.54 4.90
CA ARG A 6 -12.61 31.03 6.02
C ARG A 6 -13.03 29.59 5.80
N CYS A 7 -12.79 28.73 6.79
CA CYS A 7 -13.24 27.34 6.74
C CYS A 7 -14.77 27.27 6.78
N GLY A 8 -15.35 26.52 5.84
CA GLY A 8 -16.80 26.36 5.72
C GLY A 8 -17.43 25.55 6.85
N GLU A 9 -16.67 24.66 7.49
CA GLU A 9 -17.19 23.77 8.55
C GLU A 9 -17.07 24.37 9.95
N CYS A 10 -15.89 24.85 10.33
CA CYS A 10 -15.67 25.38 11.69
C CYS A 10 -15.75 26.91 11.78
N GLY A 11 -15.76 27.62 10.65
CA GLY A 11 -15.87 29.09 10.59
C GLY A 11 -14.62 29.86 11.05
N LYS A 12 -13.48 29.20 11.21
CA LYS A 12 -12.18 29.84 11.53
C LYS A 12 -11.64 30.60 10.31
N ASN A 13 -10.94 31.71 10.56
CA ASN A 13 -10.30 32.54 9.53
C ASN A 13 -8.80 32.26 9.45
N PHE A 14 -8.27 32.27 8.23
CA PHE A 14 -6.89 31.98 7.89
C PHE A 14 -6.30 33.10 7.04
N GLY A 15 -4.99 33.33 7.21
CA GLY A 15 -4.27 34.40 6.52
C GLY A 15 -3.88 34.07 5.08
N SER A 16 -4.04 32.82 4.65
CA SER A 16 -3.78 32.36 3.28
C SER A 16 -4.57 31.08 2.96
N GLU A 17 -4.75 30.82 1.67
CA GLU A 17 -5.38 29.60 1.14
C GLU A 17 -4.63 28.33 1.55
N ASP A 18 -3.29 28.33 1.48
CA ASP A 18 -2.47 27.16 1.86
C ASP A 18 -2.68 26.71 3.32
N ILE A 19 -2.91 27.66 4.24
CA ILE A 19 -3.15 27.35 5.64
C ILE A 19 -4.58 26.81 5.83
N LEU A 20 -5.54 27.34 5.07
CA LEU A 20 -6.90 26.82 5.04
C LEU A 20 -6.92 25.37 4.52
N GLU A 21 -6.22 25.07 3.41
CA GLU A 21 -6.18 23.72 2.85
C GLU A 21 -5.58 22.71 3.84
N LYS A 22 -4.46 23.04 4.50
CA LYS A 22 -3.88 22.18 5.55
C LYS A 22 -4.80 22.00 6.76
N HIS A 23 -5.54 23.04 7.13
CA HIS A 23 -6.52 22.93 8.21
C HIS A 23 -7.67 21.99 7.84
N GLU A 24 -8.19 22.08 6.61
CA GLU A 24 -9.23 21.19 6.12
C GLU A 24 -8.74 19.74 6.01
N GLU A 25 -7.47 19.53 5.63
CA GLU A 25 -6.87 18.19 5.58
C GLU A 25 -6.71 17.55 6.98
N ILE A 26 -6.24 18.31 7.97
CA ILE A 26 -5.94 17.76 9.32
C ILE A 26 -7.19 17.64 10.18
N GLU A 27 -8.05 18.65 10.17
CA GLU A 27 -9.16 18.77 11.14
C GLU A 27 -10.50 18.31 10.55
N HIS A 28 -10.61 18.27 9.22
CA HIS A 28 -11.85 17.99 8.48
C HIS A 28 -11.64 16.89 7.43
N ASP A 29 -10.90 15.82 7.80
CA ASP A 29 -10.49 14.63 7.02
C ASP A 29 -11.56 14.03 6.05
N THR A 30 -12.83 14.40 6.21
CA THR A 30 -13.90 14.22 5.23
C THR A 30 -13.63 14.87 3.86
N TYR A 31 -12.92 16.01 3.80
CA TYR A 31 -12.65 16.72 2.54
C TYR A 31 -11.61 15.99 1.65
N ALA A 32 -10.63 15.31 2.25
CA ALA A 32 -9.66 14.49 1.54
C ALA A 32 -10.33 13.27 0.87
N LYS A 33 -11.35 12.70 1.51
CA LYS A 33 -12.13 11.57 0.96
C LYS A 33 -12.99 11.98 -0.24
N GLU A 34 -13.58 13.18 -0.26
CA GLU A 34 -14.42 13.64 -1.37
C GLU A 34 -13.63 14.10 -2.60
N LYS A 35 -12.46 14.76 -2.41
CA LYS A 35 -11.57 15.18 -3.51
C LYS A 35 -10.91 13.97 -4.20
N ARG A 36 -10.57 12.90 -3.45
CA ARG A 36 -10.15 11.60 -4.02
C ARG A 36 -11.25 10.92 -4.84
N ASN A 37 -12.50 10.93 -4.37
CA ASN A 37 -13.61 10.32 -5.10
C ASN A 37 -14.00 11.06 -6.39
N LYS A 38 -13.82 12.39 -6.47
CA LYS A 38 -14.05 13.13 -7.73
C LYS A 38 -12.98 12.87 -8.78
N ASN A 39 -11.72 12.67 -8.39
CA ASN A 39 -10.65 12.33 -9.35
C ASN A 39 -10.82 10.93 -9.99
N ILE A 40 -11.49 9.98 -9.33
CA ILE A 40 -11.73 8.65 -9.89
C ILE A 40 -12.87 8.66 -10.94
N ASN A 41 -13.86 9.56 -10.80
CA ASN A 41 -15.01 9.60 -11.69
C ASN A 41 -14.80 10.42 -12.98
N ASP A 42 -13.78 11.30 -13.03
CA ASP A 42 -13.43 12.07 -14.23
C ASP A 42 -12.36 11.41 -15.11
N LEU A 43 -11.72 10.32 -14.66
CA LEU A 43 -11.02 9.40 -15.58
C LEU A 43 -12.05 8.50 -16.26
N LYS A 44 -12.60 8.95 -17.38
CA LYS A 44 -13.05 8.04 -18.44
C LYS A 44 -11.82 7.65 -19.26
N PRO A 45 -11.20 6.47 -19.04
CA PRO A 45 -10.18 6.00 -19.95
C PRO A 45 -10.86 5.66 -21.28
N ASP A 46 -10.49 6.37 -22.33
CA ASP A 46 -10.82 5.99 -23.70
C ASP A 46 -10.17 4.63 -23.97
N ARG A 47 -11.02 3.63 -24.21
CA ARG A 47 -10.80 2.22 -23.84
C ARG A 47 -9.88 1.44 -24.79
N GLU A 48 -9.03 2.10 -25.58
CA GLU A 48 -8.27 1.41 -26.64
C GLU A 48 -6.76 1.73 -26.76
N GLN A 49 -6.14 2.56 -25.90
CA GLN A 49 -4.70 2.86 -26.05
C GLN A 49 -3.80 2.71 -24.81
N VAL A 50 -4.35 2.49 -23.60
CA VAL A 50 -3.54 2.57 -22.37
C VAL A 50 -2.91 1.24 -21.94
N ILE A 51 -3.39 0.09 -22.43
CA ILE A 51 -2.87 -1.24 -22.06
C ILE A 51 -1.45 -1.49 -22.63
N GLY A 52 -1.02 -0.74 -23.65
CA GLY A 52 0.31 -0.87 -24.26
C GLY A 52 1.45 -0.16 -23.53
N ALA A 53 1.19 0.82 -22.67
CA ALA A 53 2.23 1.71 -22.13
C ALA A 53 2.72 1.33 -20.72
N PHE A 54 1.89 0.69 -19.89
CA PHE A 54 2.25 0.37 -18.51
C PHE A 54 3.16 -0.88 -18.36
N LEU A 55 3.11 -1.82 -19.31
CA LEU A 55 4.02 -2.99 -19.34
C LEU A 55 5.43 -2.66 -19.87
N GLY A 56 5.64 -1.49 -20.48
CA GLY A 56 6.94 -1.06 -20.99
C GLY A 56 7.82 -0.36 -19.94
N PHE A 57 7.24 0.20 -18.88
CA PHE A 57 7.99 1.03 -17.93
C PHE A 57 8.62 0.26 -16.77
N LEU A 58 8.08 -0.92 -16.41
CA LEU A 58 8.68 -1.76 -15.35
C LEU A 58 9.92 -2.55 -15.81
N LEU A 59 10.15 -2.73 -17.12
CA LEU A 59 11.36 -3.38 -17.64
C LEU A 59 12.49 -2.41 -18.03
N ALA A 60 12.27 -1.09 -17.97
CA ALA A 60 13.28 -0.09 -18.37
C ALA A 60 14.10 0.48 -17.20
N ALA A 61 13.71 0.23 -15.94
CA ALA A 61 14.45 0.73 -14.77
C ALA A 61 15.71 -0.08 -14.41
N PHE A 62 15.92 -1.25 -15.02
CA PHE A 62 17.10 -2.10 -14.75
C PHE A 62 18.32 -1.85 -15.65
N PHE A 63 18.27 -0.88 -16.59
CA PHE A 63 19.38 -0.63 -17.53
C PHE A 63 20.01 0.78 -17.49
N ILE A 64 19.70 1.62 -16.49
CA ILE A 64 20.51 2.82 -16.20
C ILE A 64 21.32 2.60 -14.92
N SER A 65 21.98 1.44 -14.83
CA SER A 65 23.16 1.26 -13.99
C SER A 65 24.38 1.74 -14.78
N GLY A 66 24.65 3.03 -14.71
CA GLY A 66 25.88 3.58 -15.27
C GLY A 66 25.82 5.08 -15.45
N VAL A 67 26.12 5.84 -14.38
CA VAL A 67 27.34 6.63 -14.25
C VAL A 67 27.46 7.07 -12.78
N ASN A 68 28.58 6.70 -12.16
CA ASN A 68 29.02 7.19 -10.87
C ASN A 68 29.16 8.71 -10.86
N TYR A 69 28.56 9.41 -9.89
CA TYR A 69 29.10 10.68 -9.42
C TYR A 69 28.70 10.93 -7.95
N VAL A 70 29.27 10.16 -7.02
CA VAL A 70 29.35 10.57 -5.63
C VAL A 70 30.55 11.49 -5.52
N GLN A 71 30.30 12.80 -5.49
CA GLN A 71 31.29 13.79 -5.13
C GLN A 71 31.46 13.74 -3.61
N SER A 72 32.50 13.07 -3.14
CA SER A 72 32.93 13.11 -1.74
C SER A 72 33.37 14.54 -1.39
N ALA A 73 32.53 15.28 -0.68
CA ALA A 73 32.95 16.48 0.01
C ALA A 73 33.72 16.04 1.27
N GLU A 74 35.03 16.32 1.28
CA GLU A 74 35.87 16.19 2.46
C GLU A 74 35.44 17.29 3.46
N PHE A 75 34.63 16.90 4.46
CA PHE A 75 34.28 17.78 5.58
C PHE A 75 35.28 17.52 6.72
N ASP A 76 36.25 18.41 6.84
CA ASP A 76 37.29 18.37 7.86
C ASP A 76 36.72 18.88 9.20
N VAL A 77 36.29 17.94 10.06
CA VAL A 77 35.82 18.25 11.42
C VAL A 77 37.04 18.29 12.34
N GLY A 78 37.63 19.48 12.44
CA GLY A 78 38.69 19.76 13.41
C GLY A 78 38.22 19.54 14.86
N ASP A 79 38.76 18.48 15.46
CA ASP A 79 39.15 18.31 16.86
C ASP A 79 38.43 19.15 17.92
N THR A 80 37.31 18.64 18.44
CA THR A 80 37.06 18.52 19.90
C THR A 80 35.76 17.74 20.17
N VAL A 81 35.86 16.41 20.32
CA VAL A 81 34.77 15.60 20.87
C VAL A 81 35.25 14.94 22.17
N PRO A 82 34.64 15.21 23.33
CA PRO A 82 34.98 14.56 24.58
C PRO A 82 34.64 13.07 24.51
N ASN A 83 35.47 12.27 25.18
CA ASN A 83 35.40 10.82 25.27
C ASN A 83 34.12 10.40 26.02
N ILE A 84 33.02 10.17 25.29
CA ILE A 84 31.81 9.52 25.81
C ILE A 84 32.00 8.01 25.60
N GLY A 85 32.91 7.45 26.38
CA GLY A 85 33.15 6.02 26.44
C GLY A 85 32.09 5.32 27.28
N GLU A 86 31.57 4.23 26.73
CA GLU A 86 31.12 3.05 27.47
C GLU A 86 29.74 3.10 28.17
N ASN A 87 28.66 3.43 27.44
CA ASN A 87 27.33 2.87 27.79
C ASN A 87 26.27 2.92 26.66
N LEU A 88 26.64 2.55 25.43
CA LEU A 88 25.70 2.42 24.29
C LEU A 88 25.51 0.96 23.84
N GLY A 89 25.81 0.00 24.71
CA GLY A 89 25.57 -1.41 24.45
C GLY A 89 24.14 -1.80 24.84
N SER A 90 23.36 -2.25 23.86
CA SER A 90 22.09 -3.00 24.01
C SER A 90 20.75 -2.24 24.04
N TYR A 91 20.65 -1.03 23.51
CA TYR A 91 19.34 -0.43 23.16
C TYR A 91 19.05 -0.51 21.66
N TYR A 92 19.36 -1.65 21.06
CA TYR A 92 18.62 -2.10 19.88
C TYR A 92 17.80 -3.28 20.37
N ASP A 93 16.71 -2.95 21.08
CA ASP A 93 15.62 -3.91 21.24
C ASP A 93 15.28 -4.41 19.84
N ASP A 94 15.29 -5.72 19.70
CA ASP A 94 15.01 -6.48 18.48
C ASP A 94 13.79 -5.86 17.79
N ILE A 95 14.03 -5.00 16.79
CA ILE A 95 12.96 -4.41 15.98
C ILE A 95 12.46 -5.56 15.12
N THR A 96 11.61 -6.38 15.71
CA THR A 96 10.98 -7.49 15.02
C THR A 96 10.03 -6.89 14.00
N GLU A 97 10.37 -7.04 12.72
CA GLU A 97 9.51 -6.63 11.62
C GLU A 97 8.11 -7.21 11.84
N PRO A 98 7.06 -6.38 11.73
CA PRO A 98 5.70 -6.85 11.92
C PRO A 98 5.42 -7.95 10.90
N THR A 99 4.91 -9.09 11.40
CA THR A 99 4.51 -10.19 10.52
C THR A 99 3.08 -9.97 10.08
N VAL A 100 2.87 -9.81 8.77
CA VAL A 100 1.55 -9.56 8.19
C VAL A 100 0.79 -10.88 8.08
N GLN A 101 -0.38 -10.98 8.74
CA GLN A 101 -1.26 -12.13 8.57
C GLN A 101 -2.07 -11.99 7.27
N ILE A 102 -1.97 -13.01 6.40
CA ILE A 102 -2.72 -13.10 5.14
C ILE A 102 -3.62 -14.33 5.18
N THR A 103 -4.94 -14.11 5.16
CA THR A 103 -5.92 -15.19 5.00
C THR A 103 -6.16 -15.44 3.52
N VAL A 104 -5.90 -16.66 3.06
CA VAL A 104 -6.10 -17.07 1.67
C VAL A 104 -7.32 -17.98 1.59
N VAL A 105 -8.39 -17.50 0.96
CA VAL A 105 -9.57 -18.31 0.65
C VAL A 105 -9.28 -19.08 -0.64
N THR A 106 -9.15 -20.40 -0.57
CA THR A 106 -8.59 -21.23 -1.66
C THR A 106 -9.44 -22.48 -1.95
N CYS A 107 -9.07 -23.24 -3.00
CA CYS A 107 -9.67 -24.51 -3.41
C CYS A 107 -8.61 -25.60 -3.64
N ASP A 108 -9.04 -26.87 -3.80
CA ASP A 108 -8.12 -28.01 -4.01
C ASP A 108 -7.14 -27.84 -5.19
N ASN A 109 -7.57 -27.14 -6.25
CA ASN A 109 -6.79 -26.96 -7.48
C ASN A 109 -6.25 -25.53 -7.65
N CYS A 110 -6.41 -24.67 -6.65
CA CYS A 110 -5.99 -23.28 -6.71
C CYS A 110 -4.50 -23.19 -6.34
N SER A 111 -3.65 -22.71 -7.26
CA SER A 111 -2.23 -22.45 -6.98
C SER A 111 -1.99 -20.96 -6.77
N TYR A 112 -1.25 -20.62 -5.71
CA TYR A 112 -0.83 -19.25 -5.42
C TYR A 112 0.64 -19.16 -4.94
N SER A 113 1.44 -20.18 -5.25
CA SER A 113 2.86 -20.23 -4.82
C SER A 113 3.63 -18.99 -5.27
N ARG A 114 3.40 -18.52 -6.50
CA ARG A 114 4.04 -17.33 -7.04
C ARG A 114 3.69 -16.08 -6.24
N PHE A 115 2.42 -15.88 -5.90
CA PHE A 115 2.01 -14.78 -5.03
C PHE A 115 2.72 -14.85 -3.68
N ARG A 116 2.75 -16.04 -3.06
CA ARG A 116 3.45 -16.26 -1.77
C ARG A 116 4.94 -15.93 -1.86
N GLU A 117 5.62 -16.32 -2.94
CA GLU A 117 7.04 -16.03 -3.16
C GLU A 117 7.31 -14.53 -3.31
N GLU A 118 6.53 -13.83 -4.14
CA GLU A 118 6.67 -12.40 -4.38
C GLU A 118 6.35 -11.61 -3.10
N THR A 119 5.26 -11.91 -2.40
CA THR A 119 4.91 -11.24 -1.14
C THR A 119 5.96 -11.46 -0.06
N ASN A 120 6.52 -12.67 0.06
CA ASN A 120 7.60 -12.96 1.02
C ASN A 120 8.93 -12.28 0.68
N SER A 121 9.12 -11.85 -0.57
CA SER A 121 10.29 -11.06 -0.96
C SER A 121 10.20 -9.59 -0.54
N ILE A 122 8.96 -9.09 -0.34
CA ILE A 122 8.67 -7.70 0.01
C ILE A 122 8.42 -7.55 1.51
N MET A 123 7.75 -8.52 2.14
CA MET A 123 7.42 -8.45 3.56
C MET A 123 7.34 -9.82 4.21
N LYS A 124 7.55 -9.85 5.53
CA LYS A 124 7.35 -11.04 6.33
C LYS A 124 5.85 -11.30 6.49
N ALA A 125 5.35 -12.36 5.86
CA ALA A 125 3.93 -12.73 5.91
C ALA A 125 3.72 -14.14 6.47
N ASP A 126 2.62 -14.33 7.20
CA ASP A 126 2.10 -15.63 7.62
C ASP A 126 0.78 -15.91 6.91
N TYR A 127 0.61 -17.14 6.43
CA TYR A 127 -0.49 -17.50 5.54
C TYR A 127 -1.46 -18.45 6.23
N ARG A 128 -2.72 -18.05 6.32
CA ARG A 128 -3.81 -18.89 6.80
C ARG A 128 -4.71 -19.31 5.65
N GLU A 129 -4.61 -20.56 5.26
CA GLU A 129 -5.46 -21.14 4.23
C GLU A 129 -6.85 -21.51 4.77
N VAL A 130 -7.89 -21.16 4.01
CA VAL A 130 -9.28 -21.52 4.31
C VAL A 130 -9.92 -22.06 3.03
N ASP A 131 -10.40 -23.31 3.06
CA ASP A 131 -11.15 -23.88 1.94
C ASP A 131 -12.45 -23.09 1.75
N TYR A 132 -12.66 -22.58 0.54
CA TYR A 132 -13.86 -21.82 0.17
C TYR A 132 -15.15 -22.62 0.37
N ARG A 133 -15.12 -23.96 0.30
CA ARG A 133 -16.28 -24.85 0.52
C ARG A 133 -16.62 -25.03 2.00
N SER A 134 -15.72 -24.65 2.91
CA SER A 134 -15.99 -24.71 4.34
C SER A 134 -16.97 -23.61 4.76
N GLU A 135 -17.71 -23.82 5.86
CA GLU A 135 -18.60 -22.79 6.43
C GLU A 135 -17.84 -21.48 6.72
N LYS A 136 -16.59 -21.59 7.19
CA LYS A 136 -15.72 -20.43 7.42
C LYS A 136 -15.35 -19.73 6.11
N GLY A 137 -15.01 -20.48 5.07
CA GLY A 137 -14.67 -19.95 3.75
C GLY A 137 -15.84 -19.20 3.11
N GLN A 138 -17.04 -19.80 3.12
CA GLN A 138 -18.26 -19.18 2.61
C GLN A 138 -18.57 -17.85 3.32
N LYS A 139 -18.40 -17.79 4.65
CA LYS A 139 -18.56 -16.53 5.41
C LYS A 139 -17.56 -15.46 5.01
N LEU A 140 -16.32 -15.83 4.70
CA LEU A 140 -15.29 -14.88 4.24
C LEU A 140 -15.60 -14.37 2.83
N VAL A 141 -16.02 -15.25 1.92
CA VAL A 141 -16.46 -14.89 0.56
C VAL A 141 -17.62 -13.89 0.62
N GLU A 142 -18.65 -14.17 1.41
CA GLU A 142 -19.81 -13.31 1.56
C GLU A 142 -19.45 -11.97 2.22
N ARG A 143 -18.70 -11.99 3.33
CA ARG A 143 -18.32 -10.79 4.09
C ARG A 143 -17.49 -9.84 3.25
N TYR A 144 -16.43 -10.34 2.62
CA TYR A 144 -15.50 -9.52 1.84
C TYR A 144 -15.87 -9.41 0.37
N LYS A 145 -17.04 -9.94 -0.03
CA LYS A 145 -17.56 -9.93 -1.41
C LYS A 145 -16.53 -10.40 -2.44
N LEU A 146 -15.85 -11.51 -2.12
CA LEU A 146 -14.83 -12.09 -3.00
C LEU A 146 -15.52 -12.73 -4.22
N ASN A 147 -15.16 -12.31 -5.44
CA ASN A 147 -15.73 -12.90 -6.65
C ASN A 147 -14.80 -13.94 -7.31
N HIS A 148 -13.54 -14.03 -6.87
CA HIS A 148 -12.56 -14.98 -7.38
C HIS A 148 -11.82 -15.70 -6.24
N ILE A 149 -11.37 -16.93 -6.55
CA ILE A 149 -10.43 -17.67 -5.71
C ILE A 149 -9.17 -18.06 -6.52
N PRO A 150 -7.97 -18.05 -5.91
CA PRO A 150 -7.72 -17.73 -4.50
C PRO A 150 -7.96 -16.25 -4.18
N GLY A 151 -8.66 -15.99 -3.06
CA GLY A 151 -8.94 -14.64 -2.56
C GLY A 151 -8.00 -14.30 -1.41
N PHE A 152 -7.45 -13.09 -1.40
CA PHE A 152 -6.44 -12.65 -0.43
C PHE A 152 -7.01 -11.56 0.47
N ILE A 153 -7.00 -11.83 1.77
CA ILE A 153 -7.47 -10.91 2.81
C ILE A 153 -6.28 -10.65 3.74
N PHE A 154 -5.87 -9.39 3.84
CA PHE A 154 -4.79 -8.93 4.68
C PHE A 154 -5.38 -8.27 5.93
N ASP A 155 -4.89 -8.65 7.10
CA ASP A 155 -5.26 -7.95 8.33
C ASP A 155 -4.74 -6.51 8.29
N SER A 156 -5.39 -5.59 9.02
CA SER A 156 -5.03 -4.16 9.03
C SER A 156 -3.59 -3.86 9.49
N GLU A 157 -2.91 -4.84 10.09
CA GLU A 157 -1.48 -4.76 10.42
C GLU A 157 -0.58 -4.59 9.20
N VAL A 158 -1.08 -4.89 7.99
CA VAL A 158 -0.37 -4.63 6.73
C VAL A 158 0.05 -3.17 6.57
N GLU A 159 -0.70 -2.22 7.13
CA GLU A 159 -0.36 -0.78 7.13
C GLU A 159 0.93 -0.47 7.89
N ARG A 160 1.33 -1.35 8.82
CA ARG A 160 2.55 -1.18 9.63
C ARG A 160 3.78 -1.79 8.96
N ALA A 161 3.61 -2.53 7.87
CA ALA A 161 4.74 -3.08 7.13
C ALA A 161 5.52 -1.93 6.47
N GLU A 162 6.86 -1.99 6.53
CA GLU A 162 7.72 -0.92 5.98
C GLU A 162 7.46 -0.69 4.48
N ASN A 163 7.09 -1.76 3.76
CA ASN A 163 6.84 -1.74 2.32
C ASN A 163 5.34 -1.66 1.97
N PHE A 164 4.48 -1.21 2.90
CA PHE A 164 3.05 -1.06 2.64
C PHE A 164 2.77 -0.18 1.41
N THR A 165 3.48 0.95 1.28
CA THR A 165 3.33 1.90 0.16
C THR A 165 3.56 1.26 -1.22
N GLU A 166 4.38 0.20 -1.30
CA GLU A 166 4.64 -0.50 -2.57
C GLU A 166 3.42 -1.31 -3.04
N ILE A 167 2.61 -1.80 -2.10
CA ILE A 167 1.44 -2.65 -2.37
C ILE A 167 0.10 -1.93 -2.14
N GLU A 168 0.09 -0.75 -1.52
CA GLU A 168 -1.13 0.00 -1.20
C GLU A 168 -2.02 0.18 -2.44
N SER A 169 -1.43 0.48 -3.60
CA SER A 169 -2.17 0.73 -4.85
C SER A 169 -2.94 -0.48 -5.40
N ILE A 170 -2.60 -1.70 -4.97
CA ILE A 170 -3.30 -2.94 -5.38
C ILE A 170 -4.27 -3.45 -4.31
N LEU A 171 -4.23 -2.87 -3.11
CA LEU A 171 -5.10 -3.20 -2.01
C LEU A 171 -6.29 -2.24 -1.95
N VAL A 172 -7.43 -2.74 -1.48
CA VAL A 172 -8.60 -1.94 -1.16
C VAL A 172 -8.99 -2.23 0.27
N GLU A 173 -9.07 -1.17 1.08
CA GLU A 173 -9.60 -1.24 2.43
C GLU A 173 -11.09 -1.63 2.37
N PHE A 174 -11.47 -2.69 3.09
CA PHE A 174 -12.83 -3.18 3.18
C PHE A 174 -13.15 -3.60 4.62
N GLU A 175 -14.01 -2.83 5.27
CA GLU A 175 -14.33 -2.99 6.70
C GLU A 175 -13.11 -2.90 7.62
N ASP A 176 -12.58 -4.05 8.05
CA ASP A 176 -11.52 -4.22 9.03
C ASP A 176 -10.24 -4.83 8.44
N ALA A 177 -10.20 -5.01 7.12
CA ALA A 177 -9.12 -5.69 6.40
C ALA A 177 -8.84 -5.02 5.04
N TYR A 178 -7.76 -5.43 4.41
CA TYR A 178 -7.45 -5.09 3.02
C TYR A 178 -7.65 -6.31 2.13
N ILE A 179 -8.20 -6.08 0.94
CA ILE A 179 -8.43 -7.12 -0.06
C ILE A 179 -7.81 -6.73 -1.39
N ILE A 180 -7.46 -7.73 -2.21
CA ILE A 180 -7.14 -7.50 -3.62
C ILE A 180 -8.45 -7.57 -4.41
N PRO A 181 -8.97 -6.45 -4.94
CA PRO A 181 -10.25 -6.44 -5.65
C PRO A 181 -10.12 -7.12 -7.01
N ASP A 182 -11.22 -7.60 -7.60
CA ASP A 182 -11.17 -8.34 -8.88
C ASP A 182 -10.53 -7.57 -10.03
N LYS A 183 -10.71 -6.25 -10.06
CA LYS A 183 -10.06 -5.38 -11.05
C LYS A 183 -8.53 -5.35 -10.88
N GLY A 184 -8.03 -5.56 -9.67
CA GLY A 184 -6.60 -5.80 -9.38
C GLY A 184 -6.19 -7.25 -9.60
N ILE A 185 -7.15 -8.19 -9.51
CA ILE A 185 -6.92 -9.61 -9.78
C ILE A 185 -6.57 -9.87 -11.24
N GLU A 186 -6.94 -9.06 -12.25
CA GLU A 186 -6.42 -9.26 -13.62
C GLU A 186 -4.87 -9.26 -13.69
N ALA A 187 -4.20 -8.51 -12.80
CA ALA A 187 -2.75 -8.53 -12.67
C ALA A 187 -2.25 -9.76 -11.87
N ALA A 188 -2.99 -10.17 -10.83
CA ALA A 188 -2.65 -11.34 -10.00
C ALA A 188 -3.00 -12.70 -10.65
N GLN A 189 -4.05 -12.77 -11.48
CA GLN A 189 -4.48 -13.94 -12.27
C GLN A 189 -3.49 -14.28 -13.38
N ARG A 190 -2.69 -13.32 -13.86
CA ARG A 190 -1.50 -13.67 -14.67
C ARG A 190 -0.47 -14.50 -13.89
N MET A 191 -0.62 -14.59 -12.57
CA MET A 191 0.26 -15.31 -11.67
C MET A 191 -0.42 -16.50 -10.96
N SER A 192 -1.72 -16.77 -11.21
CA SER A 192 -2.47 -17.86 -10.56
C SER A 192 -3.53 -18.49 -11.48
N ASP A 193 -3.69 -19.81 -11.45
CA ASP A 193 -4.73 -20.56 -12.17
C ASP A 193 -6.10 -20.49 -11.43
N GLY A 194 -6.61 -19.28 -11.22
CA GLY A 194 -7.82 -19.03 -10.41
C GLY A 194 -9.13 -19.45 -11.07
N LYS A 195 -10.19 -19.57 -10.25
CA LYS A 195 -11.57 -19.87 -10.68
C LYS A 195 -12.52 -18.73 -10.24
N GLU A 196 -13.40 -18.30 -11.13
CA GLU A 196 -14.50 -17.39 -10.83
C GLU A 196 -15.57 -18.11 -9.98
N LEU A 197 -16.09 -17.42 -8.97
CA LEU A 197 -17.19 -17.93 -8.14
C LEU A 197 -18.52 -17.56 -8.81
N GLU A 198 -19.35 -18.57 -9.07
CA GLU A 198 -20.73 -18.41 -9.57
C GLU A 198 -21.73 -18.08 -8.45
#